data_AF-A0AAV5YR92-F1
#
_entry.id   AF-A0AAV5YR92-F1
#
_cell.length_a   1.000
_cell.length_b   1.000
_cell.length_c   1.000
_cell.angle_alpha   90.00
_cell.angle_beta   90.00
_cell.angle_gamma   90.00
#
_symmetry.space_group_name_H-M   'P 1'
#
loop_
_entity.id
_entity.type
_entity.pdbx_description
1 polymer ?
#
loop_
_entity_poly.entity_id
_entity_poly.type
_entity_poly.pdbx_seq_one_letter_code
_entity_poly.pdbx_strand_id
1 'polypeptide(L)'
;MTSSQIAVAPAAAATPLSAVCLPERSILVSLRISEWRGRRRDKKVTHDVALQHGADTKTAGIYTKALVPKKFLSKLDAITSQARTLHYELTLPWLDDGQRILPIDLHLDYMEKIRELRSKFETAVAEFLGAYDEAKAAARTSLGDLYRESDYPSLARLETAFAFAVKLQPLPVACDWRVDLPEATVAEIRRDLEAEVEAAQRVGLADLYRRLAKVVSRMATTLAQPDKVFRLC
;
A
#
# COMPACT_ATOMS: atom_id res chain seq x y z
N MET A 1 47.41 -41.84 -7.60
CA MET A 1 46.02 -42.04 -8.06
C MET A 1 45.13 -42.11 -6.84
N THR A 2 44.64 -40.97 -6.37
CA THR A 2 43.76 -40.83 -5.21
C THR A 2 42.47 -40.19 -5.70
N SER A 3 41.49 -41.02 -6.03
CA SER A 3 40.14 -40.59 -6.40
C SER A 3 39.42 -40.13 -5.13
N SER A 4 39.23 -38.82 -5.00
CA SER A 4 38.40 -38.22 -3.96
C SER A 4 36.95 -38.22 -4.43
N GLN A 5 36.13 -39.11 -3.87
CA GLN A 5 34.68 -39.09 -4.08
C GLN A 5 34.07 -37.95 -3.28
N ILE A 6 33.46 -36.99 -3.98
CA ILE A 6 32.61 -35.96 -3.39
C ILE A 6 31.28 -36.62 -3.00
N ALA A 7 31.04 -36.73 -1.70
CA ALA A 7 29.75 -37.15 -1.16
C ALA A 7 28.71 -36.05 -1.45
N VAL A 8 27.82 -36.31 -2.41
CA VAL A 8 26.63 -35.49 -2.65
C VAL A 8 25.67 -35.73 -1.49
N ALA A 9 25.44 -34.69 -0.69
CA ALA A 9 24.44 -34.69 0.36
C ALA A 9 23.05 -34.99 -0.25
N PRO A 10 22.21 -35.82 0.41
CA PRO A 10 20.90 -36.15 -0.12
C PRO A 10 20.06 -34.87 -0.20
N ALA A 11 19.55 -34.60 -1.41
CA ALA A 11 18.60 -33.52 -1.65
C ALA A 11 17.44 -33.66 -0.66
N ALA A 12 17.26 -32.65 0.19
CA ALA A 12 16.11 -32.54 1.08
C ALA A 12 14.86 -32.77 0.25
N ALA A 13 14.12 -33.84 0.58
CA ALA A 13 12.95 -34.28 -0.14
C ALA A 13 11.99 -33.09 -0.33
N ALA A 14 11.76 -32.70 -1.58
CA ALA A 14 10.73 -31.76 -1.93
C ALA A 14 9.40 -32.33 -1.42
N THR A 15 8.86 -31.72 -0.37
CA THR A 15 7.53 -32.06 0.14
C THR A 15 6.56 -31.96 -1.03
N PRO A 16 5.79 -33.01 -1.33
CA PRO A 16 4.84 -32.95 -2.43
C PRO A 16 3.87 -31.79 -2.18
N LEU A 17 3.55 -31.05 -3.24
CA LEU A 17 2.55 -29.98 -3.30
C LEU A 17 1.13 -30.55 -3.10
N SER A 18 0.92 -31.38 -2.07
CA SER A 18 -0.40 -31.86 -1.66
C SER A 18 -1.16 -30.67 -1.09
N ALA A 19 -2.09 -30.15 -1.91
CA ALA A 19 -3.15 -29.20 -1.59
C ALA A 19 -2.88 -28.37 -0.33
N VAL A 20 -2.04 -27.35 -0.46
CA VAL A 20 -1.84 -26.37 0.62
C VAL A 20 -3.19 -25.72 0.91
N CYS A 21 -3.77 -26.03 2.07
CA CYS A 21 -4.95 -25.34 2.58
C CYS A 21 -4.52 -23.90 2.92
N LEU A 22 -4.70 -22.97 1.97
CA LEU A 22 -4.38 -21.55 2.16
C LEU A 22 -4.88 -20.94 3.46
N PRO A 23 -6.08 -21.28 3.97
CA PRO A 23 -6.55 -20.77 5.24
C PRO A 23 -5.66 -21.08 6.44
N GLU A 24 -4.92 -22.20 6.42
CA GLU A 24 -4.08 -22.63 7.55
C GLU A 24 -2.72 -21.92 7.59
N ARG A 25 -2.27 -21.38 6.45
CA ARG A 25 -0.92 -20.80 6.28
C ARG A 25 -0.93 -19.34 5.83
N SER A 26 -2.09 -18.68 5.85
CA SER A 26 -2.18 -17.27 5.53
C SER A 26 -3.18 -16.50 6.39
N ILE A 27 -2.99 -15.18 6.45
CA ILE A 27 -3.86 -14.24 7.17
C ILE A 27 -4.19 -13.09 6.21
N LEU A 28 -5.40 -12.55 6.27
CA LEU A 28 -5.76 -11.35 5.54
C LEU A 28 -5.26 -10.12 6.30
N VAL A 29 -4.60 -9.22 5.59
CA VAL A 29 -4.11 -7.96 6.12
C VAL A 29 -4.60 -6.79 5.29
N SER A 30 -5.04 -5.74 5.97
CA SER A 30 -5.36 -4.46 5.34
C SER A 30 -4.56 -3.34 6.00
N LEU A 31 -3.85 -2.54 5.19
CA LEU A 31 -3.15 -1.35 5.62
C LEU A 31 -3.96 -0.10 5.26
N ARG A 32 -4.39 0.65 6.27
CA ARG A 32 -5.09 1.93 6.11
C ARG A 32 -4.23 3.06 6.64
N ILE A 33 -3.82 3.96 5.75
CA ILE A 33 -3.08 5.18 6.11
C ILE A 33 -3.88 6.39 5.65
N SER A 34 -4.31 7.20 6.61
CA SER A 34 -4.93 8.51 6.40
C SER A 34 -3.88 9.58 6.68
N GLU A 35 -3.74 10.52 5.75
CA GLU A 35 -2.82 11.65 5.86
C GLU A 35 -3.46 12.91 5.28
N TRP A 36 -3.31 14.04 5.98
CA TRP A 36 -3.69 15.33 5.42
C TRP A 36 -2.63 15.79 4.41
N ARG A 37 -3.02 15.89 3.13
CA ARG A 37 -2.08 16.20 2.02
C ARG A 37 -1.73 17.68 1.87
N GLY A 38 -2.30 18.57 2.69
CA GLY A 38 -2.04 20.00 2.61
C GLY A 38 -2.33 20.62 1.24
N ARG A 39 -3.34 20.12 0.51
CA ARG A 39 -3.72 20.63 -0.82
C ARG A 39 -5.19 21.01 -0.84
N ARG A 40 -5.50 22.15 -1.45
CA ARG A 40 -6.87 22.65 -1.60
C ARG A 40 -7.08 23.19 -3.00
N ARG A 41 -8.21 22.83 -3.62
CA ARG A 41 -8.64 23.43 -4.89
C ARG A 41 -9.14 24.85 -4.63
N ASP A 42 -8.62 25.84 -5.34
CA ASP A 42 -9.14 27.21 -5.29
C ASP A 42 -10.10 27.47 -6.45
N LYS A 43 -11.40 27.41 -6.15
CA LYS A 43 -12.45 27.60 -7.16
C LYS A 43 -12.44 29.00 -7.77
N LYS A 44 -12.10 30.02 -6.97
CA LYS A 44 -12.09 31.42 -7.42
C LYS A 44 -11.00 31.63 -8.47
N VAL A 45 -9.76 31.26 -8.14
CA VAL A 45 -8.63 31.38 -9.08
C VAL A 45 -8.86 30.54 -10.34
N THR A 46 -9.39 29.32 -10.18
CA THR A 46 -9.73 28.46 -11.32
C THR A 46 -10.71 29.16 -12.28
N HIS A 47 -11.75 29.80 -11.72
CA HIS A 47 -12.75 30.53 -12.50
C HIS A 47 -12.17 31.80 -13.15
N ASP A 48 -11.38 32.58 -12.41
CA ASP A 48 -10.78 33.83 -12.91
C ASP A 48 -9.82 33.55 -14.07
N VAL A 49 -9.00 32.49 -13.97
CA VAL A 49 -8.12 32.04 -15.04
C VAL A 49 -8.92 31.53 -16.25
N ALA A 50 -10.00 30.78 -16.03
CA ALA A 50 -10.86 30.31 -17.11
C ALA A 50 -11.48 31.47 -17.90
N LEU A 51 -12.01 32.47 -17.20
CA LEU A 51 -12.55 33.70 -17.80
C LEU A 51 -11.48 34.48 -18.57
N GLN A 52 -10.29 34.63 -17.99
CA GLN A 52 -9.18 35.35 -18.61
C GLN A 52 -8.76 34.75 -19.96
N HIS A 53 -8.90 33.42 -20.12
CA HIS A 53 -8.56 32.70 -21.34
C HIS A 53 -9.77 32.36 -22.22
N GLY A 54 -10.97 32.82 -21.89
CA GLY A 54 -12.20 32.50 -22.62
C GLY A 54 -12.52 30.99 -22.64
N ALA A 55 -11.98 30.24 -21.69
CA ALA A 55 -12.21 28.80 -21.58
C ALA A 55 -13.52 28.54 -20.81
N ASP A 56 -14.24 27.47 -21.20
CA ASP A 56 -15.37 27.00 -20.39
C ASP A 56 -14.85 26.59 -19.00
N THR A 57 -15.42 27.17 -17.96
CA THR A 57 -15.13 26.88 -16.54
C THR A 57 -15.24 25.39 -16.19
N LYS A 58 -16.01 24.60 -16.96
CA LYS A 58 -16.14 23.15 -16.77
C LYS A 58 -14.99 22.35 -17.38
N THR A 59 -14.34 22.88 -18.41
CA THR A 59 -13.24 22.23 -19.14
C THR A 59 -11.88 22.83 -18.80
N ALA A 60 -11.86 24.03 -18.23
CA ALA A 60 -10.65 24.74 -17.83
C ALA A 60 -9.86 23.98 -16.75
N GLY A 61 -8.54 24.21 -16.76
CA GLY A 61 -7.62 23.58 -15.81
C GLY A 61 -7.91 23.97 -14.36
N ILE A 62 -7.71 23.03 -13.44
CA ILE A 62 -8.02 23.21 -12.02
C ILE A 62 -6.80 23.80 -11.29
N TYR A 63 -6.99 24.94 -10.61
CA TYR A 63 -5.96 25.51 -9.73
C TYR A 63 -6.01 24.85 -8.34
N THR A 64 -4.92 24.17 -7.96
CA THR A 64 -4.76 23.56 -6.64
C THR A 64 -3.59 24.19 -5.91
N LYS A 65 -3.86 24.85 -4.78
CA LYS A 65 -2.82 25.39 -3.92
C LYS A 65 -2.28 24.33 -2.96
N ALA A 66 -0.97 24.38 -2.75
CA ALA A 66 -0.36 23.73 -1.60
C ALA A 66 -0.51 24.67 -0.40
N LEU A 67 -1.32 24.25 0.58
CA LEU A 67 -1.53 24.97 1.82
C LEU A 67 -0.25 24.99 2.68
N VAL A 68 0.64 24.03 2.48
CA VAL A 68 1.88 23.97 3.25
C VAL A 68 3.04 23.64 2.32
N PRO A 69 4.23 24.25 2.51
CA PRO A 69 5.41 23.87 1.74
C PRO A 69 5.72 22.39 1.86
N LYS A 70 6.15 21.77 0.75
CA LYS A 70 6.39 20.31 0.66
C LYS A 70 7.36 19.80 1.73
N LYS A 71 8.32 20.61 2.17
CA LYS A 71 9.32 20.26 3.20
C LYS A 71 8.70 19.78 4.52
N PHE A 72 7.51 20.26 4.88
CA PHE A 72 6.84 19.90 6.14
C PHE A 72 6.13 18.54 6.06
N LEU A 73 5.70 18.12 4.86
CA LEU A 73 4.98 16.86 4.65
C LEU A 73 5.83 15.77 3.99
N SER A 74 7.00 16.11 3.43
CA SER A 74 7.82 15.16 2.68
C SER A 74 8.29 13.95 3.49
N LYS A 75 8.53 14.13 4.79
CA LYS A 75 8.90 13.03 5.70
C LYS A 75 7.73 12.05 5.87
N LEU A 76 6.52 12.57 6.08
CA LEU A 76 5.29 11.76 6.16
C LEU A 76 5.02 11.04 4.84
N ASP A 77 5.07 11.76 3.71
CA ASP A 77 4.87 11.18 2.37
C ASP A 77 5.84 10.02 2.09
N ALA A 78 7.12 10.17 2.50
CA ALA A 78 8.14 9.14 2.34
C ALA A 78 7.83 7.89 3.19
N ILE A 79 7.49 8.07 4.46
CA ILE A 79 7.14 6.96 5.36
C ILE A 79 5.90 6.22 4.86
N THR A 80 4.85 6.97 4.48
CA THR A 80 3.62 6.40 3.92
C THR A 80 3.91 5.61 2.64
N SER A 81 4.75 6.15 1.75
CA SER A 81 5.13 5.46 0.51
C SER A 81 5.92 4.19 0.81
N GLN A 82 6.88 4.24 1.73
CA GLN A 82 7.66 3.08 2.18
C GLN A 82 6.77 1.99 2.78
N ALA A 83 5.80 2.36 3.62
CA ALA A 83 4.84 1.43 4.22
C ALA A 83 3.99 0.72 3.16
N ARG A 84 3.50 1.45 2.15
CA ARG A 84 2.74 0.86 1.04
C ARG A 84 3.60 -0.08 0.20
N THR A 85 4.83 0.31 -0.13
CA THR A 85 5.77 -0.52 -0.88
C THR A 85 6.05 -1.83 -0.15
N LEU A 86 6.43 -1.75 1.13
CA LEU A 86 6.68 -2.93 1.96
C LEU A 86 5.44 -3.82 2.06
N HIS A 87 4.26 -3.21 2.21
CA HIS A 87 3.01 -3.96 2.24
C HIS A 87 2.78 -4.71 0.94
N TYR A 88 2.98 -4.11 -0.22
CA TYR A 88 2.82 -4.79 -1.51
C TYR A 88 3.89 -5.85 -1.79
N GLU A 89 5.12 -5.64 -1.30
CA GLU A 89 6.22 -6.59 -1.46
C GLU A 89 5.95 -7.89 -0.69
N LEU A 90 5.54 -7.79 0.57
CA LEU A 90 5.36 -8.94 1.47
C LEU A 90 3.99 -9.60 1.40
N THR A 91 3.05 -9.04 0.63
CA THR A 91 1.67 -9.54 0.56
C THR A 91 1.17 -9.69 -0.87
N LEU A 92 0.21 -10.59 -1.05
CA LEU A 92 -0.45 -10.85 -2.33
C LEU A 92 -1.85 -10.23 -2.34
N PRO A 93 -2.36 -9.77 -3.49
CA PRO A 93 -3.73 -9.27 -3.55
C PRO A 93 -4.74 -10.35 -3.15
N TRP A 94 -5.69 -9.99 -2.29
CA TRP A 94 -6.92 -10.78 -2.06
C TRP A 94 -8.06 -10.05 -2.77
N LEU A 95 -8.41 -10.52 -3.97
CA LEU A 95 -9.46 -9.94 -4.80
C LEU A 95 -9.29 -8.41 -4.96
N ASP A 96 -10.39 -7.67 -5.08
CA ASP A 96 -10.43 -6.23 -5.36
C ASP A 96 -10.73 -5.35 -4.13
N ASP A 97 -11.04 -5.93 -2.97
CA ASP A 97 -11.47 -5.20 -1.76
C ASP A 97 -10.34 -4.53 -0.96
N GLY A 98 -9.13 -4.51 -1.52
CA GLY A 98 -7.95 -3.90 -0.90
C GLY A 98 -7.36 -4.69 0.28
N GLN A 99 -7.97 -5.82 0.63
CA GLN A 99 -7.36 -6.82 1.51
C GLN A 99 -6.26 -7.57 0.75
N ARG A 100 -5.29 -8.09 1.51
CA ARG A 100 -4.14 -8.80 0.96
C ARG A 100 -3.81 -10.03 1.79
N ILE A 101 -3.34 -11.07 1.14
CA ILE A 101 -2.86 -12.30 1.78
C ILE A 101 -1.45 -12.07 2.28
N LEU A 102 -1.25 -12.28 3.58
CA LEU A 102 0.06 -12.35 4.23
C LEU A 102 0.36 -13.81 4.58
N PRO A 103 1.42 -14.41 3.99
CA PRO A 103 1.89 -15.73 4.41
C PRO A 103 2.30 -15.72 5.90
N ILE A 104 1.95 -16.77 6.65
CA ILE A 104 2.33 -16.89 8.07
C ILE A 104 3.85 -16.77 8.26
N ASP A 105 4.63 -17.35 7.33
CA ASP A 105 6.10 -17.36 7.42
C ASP A 105 6.70 -15.94 7.37
N LEU A 106 6.02 -14.97 6.74
CA LEU A 106 6.43 -13.57 6.65
C LEU A 106 5.76 -12.67 7.70
N HIS A 107 4.86 -13.20 8.52
CA HIS A 107 4.04 -12.40 9.42
C HIS A 107 4.87 -11.63 10.46
N LEU A 108 5.86 -12.27 11.07
CA LEU A 108 6.69 -11.64 12.10
C LEU A 108 7.49 -10.46 11.53
N ASP A 109 8.21 -10.69 10.43
CA ASP A 109 8.98 -9.67 9.71
C ASP A 109 8.10 -8.50 9.25
N TYR A 110 6.91 -8.81 8.73
CA TYR A 110 5.94 -7.81 8.32
C TYR A 110 5.51 -6.93 9.50
N MET A 111 5.13 -7.55 10.61
CA MET A 111 4.64 -6.83 11.79
C MET A 111 5.72 -5.99 12.46
N GLU A 112 6.97 -6.47 12.50
CA GLU A 112 8.10 -5.70 13.03
C GLU A 112 8.34 -4.43 12.22
N LYS A 113 8.52 -4.57 10.90
CA LYS A 113 8.80 -3.43 10.02
C LYS A 113 7.64 -2.43 9.97
N ILE A 114 6.40 -2.92 9.98
CA ILE A 114 5.21 -2.06 10.00
C ILE A 114 5.07 -1.31 11.33
N ARG A 115 5.41 -1.93 12.47
CA ARG A 115 5.44 -1.25 13.78
C ARG A 115 6.51 -0.16 13.81
N GLU A 116 7.68 -0.41 13.25
CA GLU A 116 8.74 0.59 13.13
C GLU A 116 8.27 1.80 12.28
N LEU A 117 7.65 1.54 11.12
CA LEU A 117 7.12 2.59 10.26
C LEU A 117 5.97 3.36 10.91
N ARG A 118 5.09 2.68 11.65
CA ARG A 118 4.04 3.33 12.46
C ARG A 118 4.66 4.29 13.47
N SER A 119 5.66 3.85 14.24
CA SER A 119 6.33 4.70 15.22
C SER A 119 6.98 5.93 14.57
N LYS A 120 7.68 5.73 13.44
CA LYS A 120 8.24 6.83 12.64
C LYS A 120 7.16 7.79 12.14
N PHE A 121 6.01 7.27 11.72
CA PHE A 121 4.87 8.06 11.26
C PHE A 121 4.29 8.90 12.41
N GLU A 122 4.02 8.30 13.57
CA GLU A 122 3.47 8.98 14.75
C GLU A 122 4.42 10.10 15.24
N THR A 123 5.72 9.84 15.28
CA THR A 123 6.74 10.86 15.59
C THR A 123 6.75 11.98 14.54
N ALA A 124 6.71 11.66 13.26
CA ALA A 124 6.68 12.67 12.19
C ALA A 124 5.38 13.50 12.20
N VAL A 125 4.25 12.92 12.63
CA VAL A 125 2.99 13.66 12.83
C VAL A 125 3.14 14.63 14.00
N ALA A 126 3.70 14.21 15.13
CA ALA A 126 3.94 15.09 16.27
C ALA A 126 4.87 16.26 15.93
N GLU A 127 5.97 15.99 15.20
CA GLU A 127 6.87 17.02 14.68
C GLU A 127 6.13 18.02 13.75
N PHE A 128 5.30 17.51 12.83
CA PHE A 128 4.52 18.35 11.92
C PHE A 128 3.50 19.22 12.66
N LEU A 129 2.80 18.66 13.65
CA LEU A 129 1.82 19.40 14.45
C LEU A 129 2.49 20.50 15.27
N GLY A 130 3.67 20.23 15.85
CA GLY A 130 4.47 21.25 16.54
C GLY A 130 5.00 22.35 15.62
N ALA A 131 5.32 22.01 14.37
CA ALA A 131 5.76 22.96 13.35
C ALA A 131 4.61 23.61 12.56
N TYR A 132 3.34 23.33 12.89
CA TYR A 132 2.20 23.72 12.04
C TYR A 132 2.05 25.24 11.89
N ASP A 133 2.27 26.00 12.95
CA ASP A 133 2.20 27.46 12.90
C ASP A 133 3.33 28.07 12.05
N GLU A 134 4.54 27.50 12.12
CA GLU A 134 5.64 27.87 11.21
C GLU A 134 5.26 27.54 9.75
N ALA A 135 4.63 26.39 9.55
CA ALA A 135 4.18 25.93 8.25
C ALA A 135 3.15 26.88 7.63
N LYS A 136 2.21 27.39 8.44
CA LYS A 136 1.25 28.43 8.05
C LYS A 136 1.92 29.77 7.76
N ALA A 137 2.88 30.19 8.59
CA ALA A 137 3.63 31.42 8.35
C ALA A 137 4.41 31.37 7.03
N ALA A 138 5.09 30.25 6.74
CA ALA A 138 5.78 30.02 5.48
C ALA A 138 4.81 29.97 4.28
N ALA A 139 3.62 29.39 4.48
CA ALA A 139 2.58 29.38 3.45
C ALA A 139 2.03 30.79 3.17
N ARG A 140 1.91 31.64 4.19
CA ARG A 140 1.50 33.04 4.02
C ARG A 140 2.47 33.83 3.15
N THR A 141 3.77 33.65 3.35
CA THR A 141 4.81 34.29 2.53
C THR A 141 4.83 33.75 1.10
N SER A 142 4.67 32.44 0.91
CA SER A 142 4.77 31.81 -0.41
C SER A 142 3.51 31.94 -1.27
N LEU A 143 2.32 31.94 -0.66
CA LEU A 143 1.05 32.06 -1.39
C LEU A 143 0.62 33.51 -1.62
N GLY A 144 1.15 34.48 -0.85
CA GLY A 144 0.75 35.88 -0.95
C GLY A 144 -0.77 36.05 -0.83
N ASP A 145 -1.36 36.73 -1.81
CA ASP A 145 -2.82 37.01 -1.86
C ASP A 145 -3.70 35.77 -2.00
N LEU A 146 -3.13 34.61 -2.33
CA LEU A 146 -3.84 33.34 -2.41
C LEU A 146 -4.01 32.66 -1.04
N TYR A 147 -3.33 33.17 -0.01
CA TYR A 147 -3.46 32.70 1.35
C TYR A 147 -4.86 33.00 1.90
N ARG A 148 -5.52 31.97 2.45
CA ARG A 148 -6.78 32.12 3.17
C ARG A 148 -6.70 31.34 4.47
N GLU A 149 -6.89 32.03 5.58
CA GLU A 149 -6.85 31.43 6.92
C GLU A 149 -7.88 30.30 7.08
N SER A 150 -9.06 30.45 6.47
CA SER A 150 -10.16 29.48 6.54
C SER A 150 -9.89 28.15 5.83
N ASP A 151 -8.87 28.06 4.97
CA ASP A 151 -8.50 26.80 4.33
C ASP A 151 -7.67 25.89 5.24
N TYR A 152 -7.19 26.40 6.37
CA TYR A 152 -6.36 25.68 7.32
C TYR A 152 -7.22 25.05 8.42
N PRO A 153 -7.18 23.71 8.58
CA PRO A 153 -7.86 23.05 9.69
C PRO A 153 -7.23 23.41 11.04
N SER A 154 -8.00 23.25 12.12
CA SER A 154 -7.49 23.33 13.49
C SER A 154 -6.60 22.14 13.84
N LEU A 155 -5.74 22.28 14.86
CA LEU A 155 -4.84 21.21 15.32
C LEU A 155 -5.60 19.93 15.66
N ALA A 156 -6.71 20.00 16.41
CA ALA A 156 -7.54 18.84 16.75
C ALA A 156 -8.11 18.11 15.51
N ARG A 157 -8.46 18.87 14.44
CA ARG A 157 -8.90 18.28 13.18
C ARG A 157 -7.74 17.65 12.40
N LEU A 158 -6.54 18.20 12.51
CA LEU A 158 -5.35 17.62 11.89
C LEU A 158 -4.94 16.32 12.57
N GLU A 159 -4.91 16.28 13.90
CA GLU A 159 -4.60 15.07 14.66
C GLU A 159 -5.47 13.89 14.22
N THR A 160 -6.78 14.11 14.10
CA THR A 160 -7.73 13.08 13.65
C THR A 160 -7.64 12.76 12.15
N ALA A 161 -7.04 13.63 11.34
CA ALA A 161 -6.84 13.39 9.91
C ALA A 161 -5.67 12.44 9.63
N PHE A 162 -4.71 12.35 10.56
CA PHE A 162 -3.59 11.40 10.48
C PHE A 162 -3.96 10.11 11.20
N ALA A 163 -3.93 8.99 10.47
CA ALA A 163 -4.17 7.68 11.06
C ALA A 163 -3.34 6.63 10.35
N PHE A 164 -2.68 5.77 11.12
CA PHE A 164 -2.00 4.59 10.62
C PHE A 164 -2.68 3.38 11.26
N ALA A 165 -3.25 2.48 10.47
CA ALA A 165 -4.01 1.32 10.96
C ALA A 165 -3.67 0.09 10.14
N VAL A 166 -3.42 -1.01 10.84
CA VAL A 166 -3.19 -2.33 10.26
C VAL A 166 -4.18 -3.25 10.90
N LYS A 167 -5.00 -3.90 10.09
CA LYS A 167 -6.01 -4.85 10.55
C LYS A 167 -5.65 -6.22 10.01
N LEU A 168 -5.63 -7.20 10.90
CA LEU A 168 -5.46 -8.61 10.58
C LEU A 168 -6.82 -9.29 10.72
N GLN A 169 -7.17 -10.14 9.76
CA GLN A 169 -8.39 -10.93 9.74
C GLN A 169 -8.05 -12.36 9.34
N PRO A 170 -8.65 -13.37 9.97
CA PRO A 170 -8.50 -14.74 9.49
C PRO A 170 -9.08 -14.84 8.08
N LEU A 171 -8.53 -15.74 7.25
CA LEU A 171 -9.23 -16.12 6.03
C LEU A 171 -10.55 -16.78 6.42
N PRO A 172 -11.65 -16.47 5.72
CA PRO A 172 -12.91 -17.09 6.02
C PRO A 172 -12.83 -18.57 5.62
N VAL A 173 -13.19 -19.47 6.55
CA VAL A 173 -13.22 -20.92 6.33
C VAL A 173 -14.67 -21.35 6.31
N ALA A 174 -15.06 -22.20 5.36
CA ALA A 174 -16.45 -22.63 5.16
C ALA A 174 -17.05 -23.45 6.33
N CYS A 175 -16.28 -23.72 7.39
CA CYS A 175 -16.64 -24.64 8.46
C CYS A 175 -17.00 -23.98 9.79
N ASP A 176 -16.78 -22.67 10.00
CA ASP A 176 -17.13 -21.98 11.26
C ASP A 176 -18.38 -21.11 11.07
N TRP A 177 -19.54 -21.76 10.91
CA TRP A 177 -20.83 -21.06 10.88
C TRP A 177 -21.51 -21.19 12.25
N ARG A 178 -21.59 -20.09 12.99
CA ARG A 178 -22.13 -20.06 14.37
C ARG A 178 -23.62 -19.71 14.45
N VAL A 179 -24.35 -19.87 13.34
CA VAL A 179 -25.78 -19.52 13.22
C VAL A 179 -26.53 -20.75 12.71
N ASP A 180 -27.68 -21.06 13.28
CA ASP A 180 -28.53 -22.15 12.80
C ASP A 180 -29.11 -21.80 11.42
N LEU A 181 -28.44 -22.25 10.35
CA LEU A 181 -28.91 -22.14 8.97
C LEU A 181 -29.32 -23.51 8.41
N PRO A 182 -30.27 -23.56 7.46
CA PRO A 182 -30.56 -24.78 6.72
C PRO A 182 -29.32 -25.30 5.97
N GLU A 183 -29.13 -26.62 5.95
CA GLU A 183 -27.96 -27.27 5.32
C GLU A 183 -27.79 -26.88 3.83
N ALA A 184 -28.90 -26.71 3.11
CA ALA A 184 -28.87 -26.27 1.70
C ALA A 184 -28.24 -24.88 1.53
N THR A 185 -28.52 -23.95 2.46
CA THR A 185 -27.96 -22.60 2.46
C THR A 185 -26.49 -22.63 2.87
N VAL A 186 -26.12 -23.45 3.85
CA VAL A 186 -24.71 -23.65 4.25
C VAL A 186 -23.89 -24.21 3.08
N ALA A 187 -24.44 -25.16 2.33
CA ALA A 187 -23.78 -25.74 1.16
C ALA A 187 -23.63 -24.75 -0.01
N GLU A 188 -24.56 -23.82 -0.19
CA GLU A 188 -24.44 -22.73 -1.16
C GLU A 188 -23.33 -21.74 -0.78
N ILE A 189 -23.35 -21.26 0.46
CA ILE A 189 -22.34 -20.34 0.99
C ILE A 189 -20.93 -20.97 0.92
N ARG A 190 -20.81 -22.27 1.22
CA ARG A 190 -19.54 -22.99 1.09
C ARG A 190 -19.01 -22.96 -0.34
N ARG A 191 -19.87 -23.21 -1.34
CA ARG A 191 -19.47 -23.17 -2.76
C ARG A 191 -19.02 -21.77 -3.18
N ASP A 192 -19.75 -20.74 -2.76
CA ASP A 192 -19.40 -19.36 -3.08
C ASP A 192 -18.05 -18.96 -2.48
N LEU A 193 -17.80 -19.36 -1.23
CA LEU A 193 -16.54 -19.11 -0.53
C LEU A 193 -15.36 -19.87 -1.16
N GLU A 194 -15.56 -21.13 -1.55
CA GLU A 194 -14.56 -21.90 -2.28
C GLU A 194 -14.20 -21.24 -3.61
N ALA A 195 -15.21 -20.78 -4.36
CA ALA A 195 -15.01 -20.05 -5.62
C ALA A 195 -14.26 -18.72 -5.39
N GLU A 196 -14.56 -18.01 -4.30
CA GLU A 196 -13.87 -16.79 -3.90
C GLU A 196 -12.39 -17.04 -3.58
N VAL A 197 -12.10 -18.08 -2.81
CA VAL A 197 -10.74 -18.52 -2.47
C VAL A 197 -9.97 -18.90 -3.74
N GLU A 198 -10.57 -19.67 -4.65
CA GLU A 198 -9.95 -20.03 -5.93
C GLU A 198 -9.68 -18.80 -6.82
N ALA A 199 -10.62 -17.86 -6.87
CA ALA A 199 -10.43 -16.61 -7.60
C ALA A 199 -9.25 -15.80 -7.00
N ALA A 200 -9.19 -15.68 -5.67
CA ALA A 200 -8.10 -15.01 -4.98
C ALA A 200 -6.74 -15.70 -5.25
N GLN A 201 -6.69 -17.03 -5.24
CA GLN A 201 -5.50 -17.79 -5.61
C GLN A 201 -5.02 -17.46 -7.03
N ARG A 202 -5.93 -17.47 -8.01
CA ARG A 202 -5.61 -17.13 -9.40
C ARG A 202 -5.05 -15.72 -9.53
N VAL A 203 -5.66 -14.75 -8.85
CA VAL A 203 -5.19 -13.34 -8.85
C VAL A 203 -3.81 -13.23 -8.20
N GLY A 204 -3.61 -13.88 -7.05
CA GLY A 204 -2.32 -13.91 -6.36
C GLY A 204 -1.20 -14.55 -7.21
N LEU A 205 -1.46 -15.70 -7.84
CA LEU A 205 -0.52 -16.37 -8.74
C LEU A 205 -0.20 -15.50 -9.97
N ALA A 206 -1.22 -14.90 -10.59
CA ALA A 206 -1.01 -14.01 -11.73
C ALA A 206 -0.13 -12.80 -11.36
N ASP A 207 -0.29 -12.24 -10.17
CA ASP A 207 0.57 -11.16 -9.68
C ASP A 207 2.02 -11.63 -9.45
N LEU A 208 2.22 -12.81 -8.85
CA LEU A 208 3.55 -13.42 -8.71
C LEU A 208 4.23 -13.63 -10.07
N TYR A 209 3.54 -14.22 -11.03
CA TYR A 209 4.06 -14.41 -12.38
C TYR A 209 4.39 -13.09 -13.06
N ARG A 210 3.54 -12.06 -12.89
CA ARG A 210 3.80 -10.72 -13.44
C ARG A 210 5.05 -10.09 -12.82
N ARG A 211 5.24 -10.21 -11.51
CA ARG A 211 6.45 -9.73 -10.81
C ARG A 211 7.69 -10.44 -11.34
N LEU A 212 7.65 -11.76 -11.43
CA LEU A 212 8.75 -12.57 -11.98
C LEU A 212 9.07 -12.19 -13.43
N ALA A 213 8.05 -12.15 -14.30
CA ALA A 213 8.19 -11.78 -15.70
C ALA A 213 8.79 -10.38 -15.87
N LYS A 214 8.41 -9.41 -15.03
CA LYS A 214 8.98 -8.06 -15.04
C LYS A 214 10.48 -8.06 -14.73
N VAL A 215 10.92 -8.83 -13.75
CA VAL A 215 12.35 -8.95 -13.39
C VAL A 215 13.13 -9.65 -14.50
N VAL A 216 12.63 -10.80 -14.97
CA VAL A 216 13.27 -11.57 -16.05
C VAL A 216 13.31 -10.78 -17.36
N SER A 217 12.25 -10.06 -17.72
CA SER A 217 12.21 -9.20 -18.90
C SER A 217 13.23 -8.05 -18.80
N ARG A 218 13.38 -7.44 -17.61
CA ARG A 218 14.43 -6.46 -17.35
C ARG A 218 15.82 -7.05 -17.51
N MET A 219 16.06 -8.26 -16.98
CA MET A 219 17.31 -8.98 -17.17
C MET A 219 17.60 -9.22 -18.65
N ALA A 220 16.65 -9.81 -19.39
CA ALA A 220 16.79 -10.08 -20.82
C ALA A 220 17.08 -8.80 -21.62
N THR A 221 16.36 -7.71 -21.35
CA THR A 221 16.56 -6.43 -22.06
C THR A 221 17.91 -5.79 -21.73
N THR A 222 18.38 -5.91 -20.48
CA THR A 222 19.65 -5.33 -20.06
C THR A 222 20.83 -6.14 -20.61
N LEU A 223 20.73 -7.48 -20.56
CA LEU A 223 21.76 -8.38 -21.09
C LEU A 223 21.83 -8.37 -22.63
N ALA A 224 20.76 -7.99 -23.31
CA ALA A 224 20.77 -7.78 -24.76
C ALA A 224 21.57 -6.52 -25.19
N GLN A 225 21.93 -5.64 -24.25
CA GLN A 225 22.70 -4.42 -24.53
C GLN A 225 24.13 -4.59 -23.99
N PRO A 226 25.16 -4.74 -24.85
CA PRO A 226 26.52 -5.09 -24.44
C PRO A 226 27.16 -4.08 -23.48
N ASP A 227 26.73 -2.81 -23.51
CA ASP A 227 27.31 -1.74 -22.69
C ASP A 227 26.60 -1.53 -21.33
N LYS A 228 25.54 -2.29 -21.01
CA LYS A 228 24.76 -2.09 -19.79
C LYS A 228 25.08 -3.13 -18.72
N VAL A 229 25.52 -2.64 -17.56
CA VAL A 229 25.71 -3.46 -16.35
C VAL A 229 24.37 -3.65 -15.65
N PHE A 230 23.94 -4.90 -15.50
CA PHE A 230 22.77 -5.23 -14.68
C PHE A 230 23.10 -5.07 -13.19
N ARG A 231 22.36 -4.20 -12.49
CA ARG A 231 22.44 -4.06 -11.03
C ARG A 231 21.11 -4.51 -10.43
N LEU A 232 21.14 -5.54 -9.57
CA LEU A 232 20.01 -5.90 -8.72
C LEU A 232 19.84 -4.79 -7.69
N CYS A 233 18.72 -4.07 -7.78
CA CYS A 233 18.21 -3.21 -6.72
C CYS A 233 17.16 -4.00 -5.95
#